data_AF-A0A354FI38-F1
#
_entry.id   AF-A0A354FI38-F1
#
_cell.length_a   1.000
_cell.length_b   1.000
_cell.length_c   1.000
_cell.angle_alpha   90.00
_cell.angle_beta   90.00
_cell.angle_gamma   90.00
#
_symmetry.space_group_name_H-M   'P 1'
#
loop_
_entity.id
_entity.type
_entity.pdbx_description
1 polymer ?
#
loop_
_entity_poly.entity_id
_entity_poly.type
_entity_poly.pdbx_seq_one_letter_code
_entity_poly.pdbx_strand_id
1 'polypeptide(L)'
;ESSRREVVKESAPGTLTRVSVSVLLDNKRPHILDEDGNSIGRDNIRWTETEKEVITNLVKAAIGYNEPRGDVIYVGNLPFGKALEESKELELESDRVRNQFILDVVRYSALGVAVVALITLVIRPMVQRLAAKPADLDLLMGLPATIGELEGEELEIPTERESGIPPREKILEIAKQDSLKTAALVRTWLRDKK
;
A
#
# COMPACT_ATOMS: atom_id res chain seq x y z
N GLU A 1 -8.53 -33.71 -99.45
CA GLU A 1 -8.92 -34.31 -98.15
C GLU A 1 -9.22 -33.20 -97.15
N SER A 2 -10.48 -33.03 -96.74
CA SER A 2 -10.87 -31.97 -95.80
C SER A 2 -11.01 -32.58 -94.41
N SER A 3 -10.12 -32.20 -93.50
CA SER A 3 -10.15 -32.66 -92.11
C SER A 3 -11.28 -31.96 -91.36
N ARG A 4 -12.32 -32.71 -90.99
CA ARG A 4 -13.42 -32.23 -90.14
C ARG A 4 -13.07 -32.56 -88.69
N ARG A 5 -12.91 -31.53 -87.86
CA ARG A 5 -12.65 -31.68 -86.43
C ARG A 5 -13.95 -31.45 -85.67
N GLU A 6 -14.53 -32.51 -85.12
CA GLU A 6 -15.59 -32.41 -84.13
C GLU A 6 -14.97 -32.25 -82.74
N VAL A 7 -15.42 -31.23 -82.01
CA VAL A 7 -15.02 -31.00 -80.61
C VAL A 7 -16.25 -31.29 -79.76
N VAL A 8 -16.26 -32.48 -79.14
CA VAL A 8 -17.28 -32.84 -78.15
C VAL A 8 -16.85 -32.27 -76.81
N LYS A 9 -17.65 -31.35 -76.25
CA LYS A 9 -17.44 -30.80 -74.91
C LYS A 9 -18.42 -31.49 -73.95
N GLU A 10 -17.92 -32.40 -73.13
CA GLU A 10 -18.66 -32.87 -71.96
C GLU A 10 -18.56 -31.80 -70.86
N SER A 11 -19.71 -31.30 -70.41
CA SER A 11 -19.76 -30.33 -69.30
C SER A 11 -19.88 -31.09 -67.99
N ALA A 12 -19.03 -30.77 -67.01
CA ALA A 12 -19.05 -31.40 -65.69
C ALA A 12 -20.37 -31.12 -64.94
N PRO A 13 -20.89 -32.07 -64.13
CA PRO A 13 -22.10 -31.86 -63.36
C PRO A 13 -21.85 -30.89 -62.19
N GLY A 14 -22.59 -29.79 -62.17
CA GLY A 14 -22.54 -28.76 -61.12
C GLY A 14 -22.20 -27.37 -61.67
N THR A 15 -23.22 -26.64 -62.13
CA THR A 15 -23.08 -25.25 -62.59
C THR A 15 -23.45 -24.29 -61.47
N LEU A 16 -22.54 -23.37 -61.16
CA LEU A 16 -22.78 -22.33 -60.16
C LEU A 16 -23.80 -21.32 -60.70
N THR A 17 -25.00 -21.29 -60.11
CA THR A 17 -26.09 -20.41 -60.57
C THR A 17 -26.02 -19.02 -59.96
N ARG A 18 -25.67 -18.88 -58.68
CA ARG A 18 -25.62 -17.59 -57.97
C ARG A 18 -24.81 -17.68 -56.69
N VAL A 19 -24.07 -16.62 -56.35
CA VAL A 19 -23.38 -16.46 -55.06
C VAL A 19 -23.95 -15.26 -54.30
N SER A 20 -24.12 -15.37 -52.98
CA SER A 20 -24.54 -14.27 -52.12
C SER A 20 -23.65 -14.22 -50.89
N VAL A 21 -22.96 -13.10 -50.68
CA VAL A 21 -21.98 -12.94 -49.60
C VAL A 21 -22.30 -11.68 -48.80
N SER A 22 -22.34 -11.82 -47.48
CA SER A 22 -22.46 -10.70 -46.56
C SER A 22 -21.25 -10.69 -45.65
N VAL A 23 -20.55 -9.56 -45.58
CA VAL A 23 -19.36 -9.35 -44.77
C VAL A 23 -19.66 -8.24 -43.77
N LEU A 24 -19.42 -8.52 -42.50
CA LEU A 24 -19.56 -7.54 -41.42
C LEU A 24 -18.18 -7.20 -40.89
N LEU A 25 -17.86 -5.92 -40.89
CA LEU A 25 -16.59 -5.40 -40.38
C LEU A 25 -16.79 -4.88 -38.96
N ASP A 26 -15.85 -5.23 -38.08
CA ASP A 26 -15.68 -4.56 -36.80
C ASP A 26 -14.92 -3.25 -37.01
N ASN A 27 -15.08 -2.30 -36.09
CA ASN A 27 -14.31 -1.06 -36.10
C ASN A 27 -12.82 -1.32 -35.86
N LYS A 28 -11.99 -0.41 -36.38
CA LYS A 28 -10.55 -0.42 -36.14
C LYS A 28 -10.26 -0.02 -34.70
N ARG A 29 -9.37 -0.78 -34.06
CA ARG A 29 -8.95 -0.56 -32.67
C ARG A 29 -7.44 -0.43 -32.53
N PRO A 30 -6.84 0.65 -33.08
CA PRO A 30 -5.42 0.90 -32.88
C PRO A 30 -5.14 1.13 -31.39
N HIS A 31 -3.99 0.65 -30.93
CA HIS A 31 -3.50 0.93 -29.59
C HIS A 31 -3.10 2.40 -29.52
N ILE A 32 -3.65 3.11 -28.53
CA ILE A 32 -3.20 4.44 -28.16
C ILE A 32 -2.00 4.22 -27.23
N LEU A 33 -0.86 4.79 -27.59
CA LEU A 33 0.40 4.68 -26.87
C LEU A 33 0.72 6.01 -26.19
N ASP A 34 1.26 5.94 -24.97
CA ASP A 34 1.83 7.11 -24.27
C ASP A 34 3.24 7.46 -24.79
N GLU A 35 3.82 8.56 -24.33
CA GLU A 35 5.20 8.98 -24.66
C GLU A 35 6.25 7.90 -24.32
N ASP A 36 6.00 7.08 -23.30
CA ASP A 36 6.82 5.94 -22.90
C ASP A 36 6.50 4.61 -23.65
N GLY A 37 5.59 4.64 -24.63
CA GLY A 37 5.21 3.47 -25.42
C GLY A 37 4.26 2.48 -24.72
N ASN A 38 3.73 2.85 -23.55
CA ASN A 38 2.74 2.06 -22.83
C ASN A 38 1.34 2.23 -23.45
N SER A 39 0.57 1.14 -23.59
CA SER A 39 -0.78 1.21 -24.16
C SER A 39 -1.77 1.80 -23.15
N ILE A 40 -2.25 3.02 -23.42
CA ILE A 40 -3.20 3.75 -22.57
C ILE A 40 -4.67 3.49 -22.93
N GLY A 41 -4.91 2.78 -24.03
CA GLY A 41 -6.25 2.37 -24.46
C GLY A 41 -6.28 1.90 -25.91
N ARG A 42 -7.49 1.60 -26.41
CA ARG A 42 -7.74 1.37 -27.83
C ARG A 42 -8.76 2.39 -28.34
N ASP A 43 -8.49 2.96 -29.50
CA ASP A 43 -9.47 3.79 -30.19
C ASP A 43 -10.59 2.92 -30.81
N ASN A 44 -11.69 3.51 -31.23
CA ASN A 44 -12.81 2.84 -31.88
C ASN A 44 -13.22 3.58 -33.15
N ILE A 45 -12.44 3.38 -34.21
CA ILE A 45 -12.55 4.13 -35.46
C ILE A 45 -13.40 3.34 -36.46
N ARG A 46 -14.46 3.95 -36.99
CA ARG A 46 -15.24 3.36 -38.09
C ARG A 46 -14.44 3.35 -39.39
N TRP A 47 -14.61 2.29 -40.18
CA TRP A 47 -14.09 2.24 -41.55
C TRP A 47 -14.71 3.33 -42.42
N THR A 48 -13.88 3.95 -43.27
CA THR A 48 -14.35 4.93 -44.26
C THR A 48 -14.98 4.21 -45.47
N GLU A 49 -15.75 4.93 -46.29
CA GLU A 49 -16.34 4.37 -47.51
C GLU A 49 -15.26 3.86 -48.48
N THR A 50 -14.15 4.58 -48.63
CA THR A 50 -13.04 4.21 -49.52
C THR A 50 -12.40 2.88 -49.12
N GLU A 51 -12.23 2.63 -47.82
CA GLU A 51 -11.66 1.38 -47.34
C GLU A 51 -12.64 0.21 -47.47
N LYS A 52 -13.93 0.46 -47.25
CA LYS A 52 -14.97 -0.54 -47.50
C LYS A 52 -15.03 -0.93 -48.98
N GLU A 53 -14.78 -0.01 -49.90
CA GLU A 53 -14.70 -0.31 -51.33
C GLU A 53 -13.51 -1.22 -51.66
N VAL A 54 -12.32 -0.93 -51.09
CA VAL A 54 -11.14 -1.81 -51.22
C VAL A 54 -11.45 -3.21 -50.72
N ILE A 55 -12.07 -3.34 -49.55
CA ILE A 55 -12.47 -4.63 -48.98
C ILE A 55 -13.48 -5.32 -49.90
N THR A 56 -14.46 -4.59 -50.43
CA THR A 56 -15.46 -5.14 -51.37
C THR A 56 -14.78 -5.71 -52.62
N ASN A 57 -13.78 -5.02 -53.16
CA ASN A 57 -13.03 -5.48 -54.33
C ASN A 57 -12.18 -6.73 -54.03
N LEU A 58 -11.57 -6.80 -52.84
CA LEU A 58 -10.86 -8.00 -52.38
C LEU A 58 -11.80 -9.20 -52.27
N VAL A 59 -13.00 -8.99 -51.71
CA VAL A 59 -14.03 -10.03 -51.60
C VAL A 59 -14.49 -10.49 -52.99
N LYS A 60 -14.74 -9.55 -53.92
CA LYS A 60 -15.08 -9.85 -55.32
C LYS A 60 -14.03 -10.73 -55.99
N ALA A 61 -12.75 -10.40 -55.81
CA ALA A 61 -11.64 -11.16 -56.38
C ALA A 61 -11.55 -12.57 -55.76
N ALA A 62 -11.74 -12.70 -54.44
CA ALA A 62 -11.66 -13.98 -53.75
C ALA A 62 -12.75 -14.98 -54.16
N ILE A 63 -13.98 -14.52 -54.44
CA ILE A 63 -15.10 -15.40 -54.79
C ILE A 63 -15.29 -15.60 -56.30
N GLY A 64 -14.52 -14.90 -57.12
CA GLY A 64 -14.75 -14.87 -58.57
C GLY A 64 -16.12 -14.27 -58.92
N TYR A 65 -16.41 -13.09 -58.37
CA TYR A 65 -17.68 -12.38 -58.54
C TYR A 65 -18.04 -12.25 -60.02
N ASN A 66 -19.29 -12.59 -60.34
CA ASN A 66 -19.82 -12.54 -61.68
C ASN A 66 -21.20 -11.85 -61.66
N GLU A 67 -21.25 -10.63 -62.18
CA GLU A 67 -22.48 -9.83 -62.25
C GLU A 67 -23.55 -10.47 -63.16
N PRO A 68 -23.22 -11.00 -64.36
CA PRO A 68 -24.17 -11.76 -65.18
C PRO A 68 -24.78 -13.00 -64.48
N ARG A 69 -24.05 -13.60 -63.54
CA ARG A 69 -24.55 -14.73 -62.71
C ARG A 69 -25.55 -14.28 -61.64
N GLY A 70 -25.69 -12.97 -61.41
CA GLY A 70 -26.57 -12.41 -60.39
C GLY A 70 -25.97 -12.49 -58.98
N ASP A 71 -24.63 -12.50 -58.89
CA ASP A 71 -23.94 -12.51 -57.60
C ASP A 71 -24.20 -11.20 -56.83
N VAL A 72 -24.29 -11.29 -55.51
CA VAL A 72 -24.52 -10.12 -54.64
C VAL A 72 -23.52 -10.13 -53.49
N ILE A 73 -22.96 -8.96 -53.20
CA ILE A 73 -22.05 -8.76 -52.07
C ILE A 73 -22.54 -7.57 -51.25
N TYR A 74 -22.61 -7.75 -49.93
CA TYR A 74 -22.92 -6.67 -49.00
C TYR A 74 -21.81 -6.56 -47.95
N VAL A 75 -21.29 -5.35 -47.75
CA VAL A 75 -20.26 -5.06 -46.74
C VAL A 75 -20.80 -4.02 -45.76
N GLY A 76 -21.10 -4.47 -44.54
CA GLY A 76 -21.55 -3.61 -43.44
C GLY A 76 -20.45 -3.34 -42.44
N ASN A 77 -20.53 -2.22 -41.71
CA ASN A 77 -19.65 -1.95 -40.57
C ASN A 77 -20.49 -1.79 -39.29
N LEU A 78 -20.31 -2.69 -38.33
CA LEU A 78 -20.97 -2.66 -37.04
C LEU A 78 -19.94 -2.93 -35.95
N PRO A 79 -19.81 -2.07 -34.93
CA PRO A 79 -18.89 -2.32 -33.82
C PRO A 79 -19.28 -3.60 -33.11
N PHE A 80 -18.34 -4.54 -33.00
CA PHE A 80 -18.54 -5.75 -32.22
C PHE A 80 -18.40 -5.35 -30.75
N GLY A 81 -19.44 -5.56 -29.96
CA GLY A 81 -19.40 -5.22 -28.54
C GLY A 81 -18.30 -6.00 -27.82
N LYS A 82 -17.33 -5.30 -27.24
CA LYS A 82 -16.43 -5.83 -26.20
C LYS A 82 -16.90 -5.46 -24.79
N ALA A 83 -18.21 -5.24 -24.60
CA ALA A 83 -18.72 -4.76 -23.33
C ALA A 83 -18.50 -5.74 -22.14
N LEU A 84 -18.01 -6.96 -22.38
CA LEU A 84 -17.86 -7.97 -21.34
C LEU A 84 -16.44 -8.53 -21.13
N GLU A 85 -15.52 -8.44 -22.09
CA GLU A 85 -14.19 -9.06 -21.92
C GLU A 85 -13.12 -8.06 -21.50
N GLU A 86 -13.05 -6.89 -22.15
CA GLU A 86 -12.03 -5.88 -21.83
C GLU A 86 -12.36 -5.13 -20.53
N SER A 87 -13.65 -4.93 -20.23
CA SER A 87 -14.13 -4.47 -18.93
C SER A 87 -13.78 -5.47 -17.83
N LYS A 88 -13.94 -6.78 -18.08
CA LYS A 88 -13.55 -7.82 -17.12
C LYS A 88 -12.05 -7.90 -16.93
N GLU A 89 -11.22 -7.84 -17.97
CA GLU A 89 -9.76 -7.88 -17.81
C GLU A 89 -9.25 -6.66 -17.04
N LEU A 90 -9.75 -5.46 -17.35
CA LEU A 90 -9.40 -4.24 -16.62
C LEU A 90 -9.97 -4.23 -15.19
N GLU A 91 -11.19 -4.72 -14.95
CA GLU A 91 -11.73 -4.91 -13.60
C GLU A 91 -10.93 -5.96 -12.82
N LEU A 92 -10.55 -7.07 -13.43
CA LEU A 92 -9.81 -8.15 -12.79
C LEU A 92 -8.38 -7.71 -12.42
N GLU A 93 -7.70 -6.96 -13.27
CA GLU A 93 -6.40 -6.37 -12.93
C GLU A 93 -6.53 -5.29 -11.86
N SER A 94 -7.51 -4.39 -11.96
CA SER A 94 -7.78 -3.35 -10.97
C SER A 94 -8.12 -3.94 -9.59
N ASP A 95 -8.96 -4.98 -9.56
CA ASP A 95 -9.33 -5.69 -8.34
C ASP A 95 -8.16 -6.45 -7.73
N ARG A 96 -7.28 -7.02 -8.56
CA ARG A 96 -6.08 -7.72 -8.09
C ARG A 96 -5.09 -6.76 -7.44
N VAL A 97 -4.83 -5.60 -8.06
CA VAL A 97 -3.95 -4.56 -7.51
C VAL A 97 -4.55 -3.96 -6.23
N ARG A 98 -5.85 -3.66 -6.22
CA ARG A 98 -6.55 -3.12 -5.05
C ARG A 98 -6.52 -4.10 -3.88
N ASN A 99 -6.77 -5.39 -4.12
CA ASN A 99 -6.71 -6.40 -3.06
C ASN A 99 -5.29 -6.58 -2.51
N GLN A 100 -4.26 -6.56 -3.36
CA GLN A 100 -2.87 -6.63 -2.88
C GLN A 100 -2.51 -5.43 -2.02
N PHE A 101 -2.86 -4.21 -2.45
CA PHE A 101 -2.62 -3.00 -1.66
C PHE A 101 -3.35 -3.02 -0.31
N ILE A 102 -4.63 -3.43 -0.28
CA ILE A 102 -5.39 -3.54 0.96
C ILE A 102 -4.77 -4.59 1.89
N LEU A 103 -4.37 -5.74 1.38
CA LEU A 103 -3.73 -6.79 2.18
C LEU A 103 -2.40 -6.34 2.77
N ASP A 104 -1.59 -5.60 2.01
CA ASP A 104 -0.33 -5.06 2.51
C ASP A 104 -0.58 -4.00 3.59
N VAL A 105 -1.52 -3.08 3.37
CA VAL A 105 -1.90 -2.07 4.39
C VAL A 105 -2.45 -2.74 5.65
N VAL A 106 -3.30 -3.76 5.53
CA VAL A 106 -3.82 -4.53 6.67
C VAL A 106 -2.69 -5.25 7.41
N ARG A 107 -1.74 -5.86 6.69
CA ARG A 107 -0.59 -6.55 7.31
C ARG A 107 0.28 -5.60 8.11
N TYR A 108 0.64 -4.44 7.55
CA TYR A 108 1.48 -3.47 8.25
C TYR A 108 0.74 -2.74 9.37
N SER A 109 -0.55 -2.44 9.19
CA SER A 109 -1.37 -1.86 10.27
C SER A 109 -1.61 -2.84 11.42
N ALA A 110 -1.83 -4.13 11.14
CA ALA A 110 -1.94 -5.17 12.15
C ALA A 110 -0.65 -5.29 12.98
N LEU A 111 0.52 -5.17 12.34
CA LEU A 111 1.81 -5.12 13.05
C LEU A 111 1.91 -3.89 13.97
N GLY A 112 1.51 -2.71 13.47
CA GLY A 112 1.47 -1.49 14.28
C GLY A 112 0.54 -1.60 15.49
N VAL A 113 -0.67 -2.12 15.29
CA VAL A 113 -1.65 -2.36 16.36
C VAL A 113 -1.12 -3.39 17.36
N ALA A 114 -0.46 -4.45 16.90
CA ALA A 114 0.14 -5.45 17.78
C ALA A 114 1.22 -4.85 18.70
N VAL A 115 2.06 -3.95 18.19
CA VAL A 115 3.08 -3.25 18.98
C VAL A 115 2.43 -2.35 20.03
N VAL A 116 1.41 -1.55 19.64
CA VAL A 116 0.68 -0.69 20.58
C VAL A 116 -0.04 -1.51 21.65
N ALA A 117 -0.66 -2.62 21.27
CA ALA A 117 -1.29 -3.55 22.19
C ALA A 117 -0.27 -4.14 23.17
N LEU A 118 0.93 -4.52 22.72
CA LEU A 118 1.99 -5.02 23.59
C LEU A 118 2.45 -3.97 24.60
N ILE A 119 2.64 -2.71 24.17
CA ILE A 119 3.05 -1.62 25.07
C ILE A 119 1.97 -1.39 26.15
N THR A 120 0.70 -1.34 25.75
CA THR A 120 -0.41 -1.02 26.66
C THR A 120 -0.81 -2.19 27.56
N LEU A 121 -0.72 -3.43 27.08
CA LEU A 121 -1.17 -4.63 27.79
C LEU A 121 -0.05 -5.36 28.53
N VAL A 122 1.22 -5.22 28.14
CA VAL A 122 2.35 -5.91 28.78
C VAL A 122 3.26 -4.92 29.49
N ILE A 123 3.81 -3.94 28.77
CA ILE A 123 4.82 -3.03 29.35
C ILE A 123 4.19 -2.15 30.43
N ARG A 124 3.04 -1.55 30.16
CA ARG A 124 2.35 -0.68 31.12
C ARG A 124 1.99 -1.40 32.44
N PRO A 125 1.34 -2.58 32.46
CA PRO A 125 1.09 -3.26 33.72
C PRO A 125 2.37 -3.80 34.37
N MET A 126 3.41 -4.13 33.61
CA MET A 126 4.68 -4.55 34.21
C MET A 126 5.36 -3.39 34.95
N VAL A 127 5.41 -2.21 34.33
CA VAL A 127 5.92 -0.99 34.98
C VAL A 127 5.03 -0.61 36.16
N GLN A 128 3.71 -0.70 36.04
CA GLN A 128 2.80 -0.45 37.16
C GLN A 128 3.00 -1.46 38.30
N ARG A 129 3.27 -2.74 38.03
CA ARG A 129 3.55 -3.75 39.06
C ARG A 129 4.92 -3.58 39.71
N LEU A 130 5.91 -3.08 38.97
CA LEU A 130 7.25 -2.80 39.49
C LEU A 130 7.31 -1.44 40.22
N ALA A 131 6.53 -0.46 39.78
CA ALA A 131 6.37 0.85 40.43
C ALA A 131 5.38 0.79 41.61
N ALA A 132 4.43 -0.14 41.60
CA ALA A 132 3.66 -0.55 42.76
C ALA A 132 4.56 -1.37 43.69
N LYS A 133 5.45 -0.65 44.38
CA LYS A 133 6.00 -1.09 45.66
C LYS A 133 4.81 -1.45 46.57
N PRO A 134 4.88 -2.52 47.38
CA PRO A 134 3.75 -2.99 48.18
C PRO A 134 3.12 -1.84 48.96
N ALA A 135 1.82 -1.95 49.20
CA ALA A 135 0.95 -1.02 49.92
C ALA A 135 1.34 -0.78 51.40
N ASP A 136 2.64 -0.90 51.73
CA ASP A 136 3.25 -0.50 52.98
C ASP A 136 3.72 0.97 52.96
N LEU A 137 3.75 1.63 51.80
CA LEU A 137 4.06 3.07 51.71
C LEU A 137 2.88 3.97 52.13
N ASP A 138 1.63 3.50 52.01
CA ASP A 138 0.46 4.25 52.48
C ASP A 138 0.36 4.29 54.01
N LEU A 139 0.96 3.31 54.70
CA LEU A 139 1.06 3.31 56.16
C LEU A 139 2.18 4.23 56.68
N LEU A 140 3.10 4.64 55.81
CA LEU A 140 4.22 5.55 56.12
C LEU A 140 3.85 7.04 55.89
N MET A 141 2.73 7.33 55.23
CA MET A 141 2.23 8.70 55.00
C MET A 141 1.55 9.33 56.23
N GLY A 142 1.46 8.60 57.35
CA GLY A 142 0.92 9.06 58.64
C GLY A 142 1.97 9.42 59.70
N LEU A 143 3.26 9.43 59.36
CA LEU A 143 4.35 9.82 60.26
C LEU A 143 4.86 11.22 59.86
N PRO A 144 5.14 12.12 60.82
CA PRO A 144 5.59 13.47 60.49
C PRO A 144 6.96 13.41 59.80
N ALA A 145 7.01 13.96 58.59
CA ALA A 145 8.18 14.37 57.81
C ALA A 145 9.38 13.40 57.81
N THR A 146 9.50 12.61 56.74
CA THR A 146 10.78 11.98 56.40
C THR A 146 11.74 13.08 55.95
N ILE A 147 12.92 13.12 56.56
CA ILE A 147 14.00 14.11 56.47
C ILE A 147 14.56 14.35 55.04
N GLY A 148 13.98 13.74 53.99
CA GLY A 148 14.39 13.94 52.60
C GLY A 148 13.69 15.08 51.85
N GLU A 149 12.64 15.69 52.42
CA GLU A 149 11.85 16.75 51.76
C GLU A 149 12.20 18.17 52.26
N LEU A 150 12.95 18.28 53.37
CA LEU A 150 13.49 19.56 53.87
C LEU A 150 14.81 19.96 53.22
N GLU A 151 15.32 19.16 52.26
CA GLU A 151 16.58 19.41 51.55
C GLU A 151 16.36 20.05 50.16
N GLY A 152 15.09 20.19 49.73
CA GLY A 152 14.74 20.68 48.39
C GLY A 152 14.28 22.13 48.30
N GLU A 153 13.95 22.79 49.42
CA GLU A 153 13.28 24.10 49.38
C GLU A 153 13.75 25.07 50.47
N GLU A 154 15.04 25.09 50.81
CA GLU A 154 15.59 26.27 51.46
C GLU A 154 17.12 26.31 51.34
N LEU A 155 17.62 27.51 51.00
CA LEU A 155 19.02 27.98 51.02
C LEU A 155 19.74 28.06 49.66
N GLU A 156 19.29 29.03 48.87
CA GLU A 156 20.20 29.91 48.14
C GLU A 156 21.19 30.62 49.09
N ILE A 157 22.36 30.05 49.40
CA ILE A 157 23.53 30.86 49.79
C ILE A 157 24.86 30.10 49.52
N PRO A 158 25.99 30.80 49.39
CA PRO A 158 26.83 30.80 48.20
C PRO A 158 28.05 29.89 48.34
N THR A 159 28.75 29.73 47.22
CA THR A 159 30.16 29.34 47.17
C THR A 159 30.97 29.99 48.28
N GLU A 160 31.49 29.22 49.24
CA GLU A 160 32.90 29.29 49.61
C GLU A 160 33.32 28.05 50.42
N ARG A 161 34.49 27.53 50.06
CA ARG A 161 35.15 26.41 50.73
C ARG A 161 35.84 26.94 51.98
N GLU A 162 35.42 26.50 53.18
CA GLU A 162 36.32 26.46 54.33
C GLU A 162 36.26 25.09 55.01
N SER A 163 37.33 24.34 54.77
CA SER A 163 37.72 23.15 55.50
C SER A 163 38.12 23.55 56.93
N GLY A 164 37.36 23.10 57.94
CA GLY A 164 37.77 23.25 59.34
C GLY A 164 36.80 22.62 60.32
N ILE A 165 37.33 21.85 61.27
CA ILE A 165 36.58 21.26 62.38
C ILE A 165 35.92 22.40 63.18
N PRO A 166 34.60 22.37 63.42
CA PRO A 166 33.91 23.44 64.14
C PRO A 166 34.42 23.59 65.59
N PRO A 167 34.41 24.81 66.16
CA PRO A 167 34.83 25.06 67.54
C PRO A 167 34.11 24.19 68.57
N ARG A 168 34.85 23.75 69.60
CA ARG A 168 34.41 22.77 70.61
C ARG A 168 33.14 23.19 71.37
N GLU A 169 32.93 24.49 71.55
CA GLU A 169 31.73 25.03 72.22
C GLU A 169 30.46 24.76 71.43
N LYS A 170 30.52 24.87 70.10
CA LYS A 170 29.38 24.59 69.22
C LYS A 170 29.05 23.09 69.17
N ILE A 171 30.06 22.23 69.32
CA ILE A 171 29.87 20.78 69.44
C ILE A 171 29.15 20.42 70.76
N LEU A 172 29.50 21.09 71.85
CA LEU A 172 28.89 20.90 73.16
C LEU A 172 27.43 21.38 73.21
N GLU A 173 27.11 22.46 72.50
CA GLU A 173 25.74 22.96 72.36
C GLU A 173 24.87 21.99 71.56
N ILE A 174 25.35 21.55 70.39
CA ILE A 174 24.64 20.59 69.54
C ILE A 174 24.46 19.24 70.25
N ALA A 175 25.45 18.79 71.02
CA ALA A 175 25.36 17.55 71.78
C ALA A 175 24.33 17.59 72.91
N LYS A 176 24.08 18.77 73.50
CA LYS A 176 23.03 18.94 74.51
C LYS A 176 21.65 19.01 73.90
N GLN A 177 21.53 19.59 72.71
CA GLN A 177 20.25 19.85 72.07
C GLN A 177 19.75 18.68 71.24
N ASP A 178 20.66 17.90 70.64
CA ASP A 178 20.29 16.83 69.71
C ASP A 178 21.40 15.77 69.54
N SER A 179 21.37 14.72 70.37
CA SER A 179 22.41 13.67 70.38
C SER A 179 22.55 12.92 69.04
N LEU A 180 21.46 12.88 68.25
CA LEU A 180 21.42 12.21 66.95
C LEU A 180 22.21 12.97 65.88
N LYS A 181 22.18 14.31 65.91
CA LYS A 181 22.94 15.15 64.96
C LYS A 181 24.44 15.07 65.23
N THR A 182 24.83 14.98 66.50
CA THR A 182 26.23 14.78 66.89
C THR A 182 26.75 13.41 66.43
N ALA A 183 25.95 12.35 66.54
CA ALA A 183 26.33 11.01 66.08
C ALA A 183 26.53 10.95 64.55
N ALA A 184 25.70 11.68 63.78
CA ALA A 184 25.86 11.79 62.33
C ALA A 184 27.16 12.51 61.94
N LEU A 185 27.48 13.63 62.59
CA LEU A 185 28.73 14.37 62.37
C LEU A 185 29.98 13.52 62.66
N VAL A 186 30.00 12.81 63.80
CA VAL A 186 31.12 11.93 64.17
C VAL A 186 31.26 10.79 63.17
N ARG A 187 30.14 10.19 62.71
CA ARG A 187 30.16 9.12 61.72
C ARG A 187 30.71 9.59 60.38
N THR A 188 30.38 10.80 59.94
CA THR A 188 30.91 11.38 58.70
C THR A 188 32.42 11.58 58.79
N TRP A 189 32.93 12.13 59.89
CA TRP A 189 34.38 12.29 60.09
C TRP A 189 35.14 10.96 60.19
N LEU A 190 34.54 9.94 60.80
CA LEU A 190 35.11 8.58 60.81
C LEU A 190 35.15 7.95 59.42
N ARG A 191 34.26 8.37 58.51
CA ARG A 191 34.19 7.88 57.14
C ARG A 191 35.16 8.60 56.21
N ASP A 192 35.42 9.88 56.47
CA ASP A 192 36.36 10.73 55.72
C ASP A 192 37.84 10.45 56.04
N LYS A 193 38.11 9.73 57.14
CA LYS A 193 39.48 9.38 57.57
C LYS A 193 39.98 8.01 57.06
N LYS A 194 39.39 7.48 56.00
CA LYS A 194 39.76 6.22 55.35
C LYS A 194 39.99 6.43 53.87
#